data_AF-V5A730-F1
#
_entry.id   AF-V5A730-F1
#
_cell.length_a   1.000
_cell.length_b   1.000
_cell.length_c   1.000
_cell.angle_alpha   90.00
_cell.angle_beta   90.00
_cell.angle_gamma   90.00
#
_symmetry.space_group_name_H-M   'P 1'
#
loop_
_entity.id
_entity.type
_entity.pdbx_description
1 polymer ?
#
loop_
_entity_poly.entity_id
_entity_poly.type
_entity_poly.pdbx_seq_one_letter_code
_entity_poly.pdbx_strand_id
1 'polypeptide(L)'
;MAWLPVPMMGVTLFTVIASQLPRVQDSFDQIVVVIPVYVGFLILMPLLGRLVSGRLGMDIGKRRALVFTSVTRNSLIVLPLALALPAGYELVPAVVVTQTLVELSGMVILTRAVPTVLLPGSTSGE
;
A
#
# COMPACT_ATOMS: atom_id res chain seq x y z
N MET A 1 -9.13 3.05 26.90
CA MET A 1 -8.93 4.15 25.93
C MET A 1 -8.06 3.79 24.71
N ALA A 2 -7.26 2.72 24.73
CA ALA A 2 -6.37 2.36 23.61
C ALA A 2 -7.04 1.73 22.37
N TRP A 3 -8.37 1.53 22.39
CA TRP A 3 -9.11 0.89 21.29
C TRP A 3 -9.72 1.90 20.31
N LEU A 4 -9.70 3.20 20.62
CA LEU A 4 -10.22 4.27 19.77
C LEU A 4 -9.37 4.58 18.51
N PRO A 5 -8.02 4.47 18.53
CA PRO A 5 -7.20 4.81 17.37
C PRO A 5 -7.49 3.95 16.13
N VAL A 6 -7.74 2.65 16.31
CA VAL A 6 -8.02 1.71 15.20
C VAL A 6 -9.32 2.03 14.46
N PRO A 7 -10.50 2.12 15.12
CA PRO A 7 -11.75 2.49 14.45
C PRO A 7 -11.70 3.92 13.90
N MET A 8 -11.04 4.87 14.58
CA MET A 8 -10.91 6.23 14.06
C MET A 8 -10.05 6.29 12.80
N MET A 9 -8.98 5.52 12.73
CA MET A 9 -8.19 5.35 11.51
C MET A 9 -9.04 4.71 10.40
N GLY A 10 -9.85 3.70 10.73
CA GLY A 10 -10.79 3.09 9.78
C GLY A 10 -11.79 4.09 9.19
N VAL A 11 -12.41 4.91 10.04
CA VAL A 11 -13.31 5.99 9.60
C VAL A 11 -12.57 7.01 8.74
N THR A 12 -11.37 7.43 9.14
CA THR A 12 -10.55 8.39 8.37
C THR A 12 -10.23 7.86 6.98
N LEU A 13 -9.77 6.62 6.88
CA LEU A 13 -9.49 5.97 5.61
C LEU A 13 -10.74 5.85 4.76
N PHE A 14 -11.87 5.44 5.35
CA PHE A 14 -13.15 5.37 4.64
C PHE A 14 -13.56 6.74 4.08
N THR A 15 -13.51 7.80 4.88
CA THR A 15 -13.85 9.17 4.44
C THR A 15 -12.92 9.65 3.33
N VAL A 16 -11.61 9.41 3.45
CA VAL A 16 -10.64 9.78 2.39
C VAL A 16 -10.93 9.01 1.11
N ILE A 17 -11.14 7.69 1.17
CA ILE A 17 -11.46 6.87 0.00
C ILE A 17 -12.77 7.33 -0.65
N ALA A 18 -13.83 7.54 0.13
CA ALA A 18 -15.13 7.99 -0.36
C ALA A 18 -15.04 9.37 -1.03
N SER A 19 -14.27 10.30 -0.47
CA SER A 19 -14.06 11.63 -1.05
C SER A 19 -13.29 11.61 -2.36
N GLN A 20 -12.45 10.60 -2.57
CA GLN A 20 -11.55 10.54 -3.72
C GLN A 20 -12.09 9.67 -4.86
N LEU A 21 -13.12 8.86 -4.60
CA LEU A 21 -13.76 7.99 -5.58
C LEU A 21 -14.28 8.72 -6.83
N PRO A 22 -14.91 9.92 -6.75
CA PRO A 22 -15.37 10.64 -7.94
C PRO A 22 -14.23 11.02 -8.89
N ARG A 23 -13.08 11.46 -8.34
CA ARG A 23 -11.89 11.82 -9.14
C ARG A 23 -11.31 10.64 -9.93
N VAL A 24 -11.44 9.43 -9.40
CA VAL A 24 -10.98 8.22 -10.08
C VAL A 24 -11.97 7.81 -11.18
N GLN A 25 -13.27 8.00 -10.96
CA GLN A 25 -14.32 7.70 -11.94
C GLN A 25 -14.23 8.61 -13.17
N ASP A 26 -14.00 9.91 -12.97
CA ASP A 26 -13.94 10.90 -14.06
C ASP A 26 -12.74 10.69 -15.01
N SER A 27 -11.71 9.94 -14.58
CA SER A 27 -10.48 9.70 -15.35
C SER A 27 -10.14 8.22 -15.48
N PHE A 28 -11.14 7.34 -15.30
CA PHE A 28 -10.95 5.90 -15.16
C PHE A 28 -10.20 5.26 -16.34
N ASP A 29 -10.59 5.57 -17.58
CA ASP A 29 -10.00 4.98 -18.78
C ASP A 29 -8.50 5.29 -18.93
N GLN A 30 -8.05 6.42 -18.40
CA GLN A 30 -6.64 6.84 -18.46
C GLN A 30 -5.83 6.29 -17.27
N ILE A 31 -6.48 6.12 -16.13
CA ILE A 31 -5.85 5.65 -14.88
C ILE A 31 -5.71 4.13 -14.83
N VAL A 32 -6.63 3.37 -15.44
CA VAL A 32 -6.57 1.90 -15.42
C VAL A 32 -5.23 1.37 -15.95
N VAL A 33 -4.62 2.09 -16.90
CA VAL A 33 -3.32 1.74 -17.49
C VAL A 33 -2.19 1.71 -16.46
N VAL A 34 -2.26 2.50 -15.38
CA VAL A 34 -1.22 2.53 -14.34
C VAL A 34 -1.41 1.47 -13.25
N ILE A 35 -2.61 0.89 -13.13
CA ILE A 35 -2.91 -0.13 -12.10
C ILE A 35 -1.97 -1.34 -12.17
N PRO A 36 -1.68 -1.94 -13.34
CA PRO A 36 -0.75 -3.07 -13.43
C PRO A 36 0.65 -2.75 -12.89
N VAL A 37 1.13 -1.51 -13.05
CA VAL A 37 2.43 -1.07 -12.52
C VAL A 37 2.40 -1.08 -10.99
N TYR A 38 1.33 -0.58 -10.37
CA TYR A 38 1.15 -0.59 -8.92
C TYR A 38 1.01 -1.99 -8.35
N VAL A 39 0.28 -2.87 -9.05
CA VAL A 39 0.18 -4.29 -8.68
C VAL A 39 1.54 -4.98 -8.80
N GLY A 40 2.29 -4.70 -9.87
CA GLY A 40 3.66 -5.21 -10.03
C GLY A 40 4.57 -4.76 -8.89
N PHE A 41 4.50 -3.49 -8.50
CA PHE A 41 5.22 -2.96 -7.34
C PHE A 41 4.82 -3.66 -6.03
N LEU A 42 3.51 -3.84 -5.81
CA LEU A 42 2.93 -4.49 -4.64
C LEU A 42 3.36 -5.96 -4.52
N ILE A 43 3.64 -6.64 -5.64
CA ILE A 43 4.15 -8.02 -5.65
C ILE A 43 5.67 -8.04 -5.46
N LEU A 44 6.38 -7.14 -6.15
CA LEU A 44 7.83 -7.13 -6.15
C LEU A 44 8.42 -6.75 -4.80
N MET A 45 7.87 -5.73 -4.13
CA MET A 45 8.43 -5.23 -2.87
C MET A 45 8.43 -6.26 -1.74
N PRO A 46 7.35 -7.03 -1.48
CA PRO A 46 7.38 -8.10 -0.50
C PRO A 46 8.45 -9.17 -0.76
N LEU A 47 8.68 -9.51 -2.04
CA LEU A 47 9.71 -10.48 -2.43
C LEU A 47 11.11 -9.94 -2.14
N LEU A 48 11.36 -8.67 -2.46
CA LEU A 48 12.61 -7.98 -2.12
C LEU A 48 12.79 -7.87 -0.60
N GLY A 49 11.76 -7.48 0.14
CA GLY A 49 11.78 -7.41 1.60
C GLY A 49 12.09 -8.76 2.25
N ARG A 50 11.50 -9.84 1.74
CA ARG A 50 11.83 -11.22 2.15
C ARG A 50 13.29 -11.56 1.84
N LEU A 51 13.76 -11.24 0.63
CA LEU A 51 15.12 -11.55 0.19
C LEU A 51 16.17 -10.82 1.05
N VAL A 52 16.00 -9.51 1.24
CA VAL A 52 16.92 -8.66 2.02
C VAL A 52 16.92 -9.09 3.49
N SER A 53 15.75 -9.25 4.10
CA SER A 53 15.65 -9.67 5.50
C SER A 53 16.13 -11.11 5.75
N GLY A 54 16.06 -11.96 4.72
CA GLY A 54 16.67 -13.29 4.69
C GLY A 54 18.19 -13.22 4.71
N ARG A 55 18.79 -12.42 3.82
CA ARG A 55 20.25 -12.24 3.75
C ARG A 55 20.84 -11.60 5.00
N LEU A 56 20.08 -10.70 5.64
CA LEU A 56 20.48 -10.06 6.89
C LEU A 56 20.21 -10.91 8.14
N GLY A 57 19.73 -12.15 7.99
CA GLY A 57 19.55 -13.07 9.12
C GLY A 57 18.50 -12.61 10.14
N MET A 58 17.52 -11.80 9.73
CA MET A 58 16.54 -11.23 10.67
C MET A 58 15.57 -12.27 11.25
N ASP A 59 15.12 -12.05 12.48
CA ASP A 59 14.04 -12.80 13.12
C ASP A 59 12.70 -12.62 12.39
N ILE A 60 11.79 -13.59 12.50
CA ILE A 60 10.51 -13.59 11.75
C ILE A 60 9.69 -12.31 11.94
N GLY A 61 9.67 -11.75 13.14
CA GLY A 61 8.99 -10.47 13.42
C GLY A 61 9.59 -9.30 12.64
N LYS A 62 10.91 -9.17 12.65
CA LYS A 62 11.65 -8.13 11.92
C LYS A 62 11.53 -8.32 10.40
N ARG A 63 11.55 -9.56 9.90
CA ARG A 63 11.32 -9.87 8.48
C ARG A 63 9.95 -9.39 8.01
N ARG A 64 8.90 -9.72 8.79
CA ARG A 64 7.53 -9.28 8.49
C ARG A 64 7.40 -7.77 8.52
N ALA A 65 7.97 -7.13 9.54
CA ALA A 65 8.00 -5.66 9.63
C ALA A 65 8.67 -5.04 8.40
N LEU A 66 9.84 -5.53 7.99
CA LEU A 66 10.53 -5.03 6.79
C LEU A 66 9.68 -5.21 5.53
N VAL A 67 9.04 -6.37 5.36
CA VAL A 67 8.14 -6.62 4.22
C VAL A 67 6.99 -5.61 4.19
N PHE A 68 6.27 -5.41 5.30
CA PHE A 68 5.16 -4.46 5.34
C PHE A 68 5.65 -3.02 5.09
N THR A 69 6.73 -2.59 5.75
CA THR A 69 7.29 -1.25 5.55
C THR A 69 7.81 -1.03 4.14
N SER A 70 8.32 -2.06 3.45
CA SER A 70 8.81 -1.94 2.07
C SER A 70 7.70 -1.66 1.05
N VAL A 71 6.46 -2.06 1.37
CA VAL A 71 5.28 -1.84 0.53
C VAL A 71 4.64 -0.49 0.78
N THR A 72 4.52 -0.09 2.06
CA THR A 72 3.79 1.12 2.44
C THR A 72 4.54 2.38 2.06
N ARG A 73 4.00 3.19 1.16
CA ARG A 73 4.48 4.54 0.89
C ARG A 73 3.41 5.54 1.25
N ASN A 74 3.79 6.63 1.93
CA ASN A 74 2.87 7.73 2.14
C ASN A 74 2.81 8.59 0.87
N SER A 75 2.04 8.15 -0.12
CA SER A 75 1.87 8.85 -1.39
C SER A 75 1.06 10.14 -1.25
N LEU A 76 0.25 10.29 -0.19
CA LEU A 76 -0.48 11.52 0.10
C LEU A 76 0.44 12.69 0.44
N ILE A 77 1.67 12.45 0.95
CA ILE A 77 2.68 13.51 1.10
C ILE A 77 3.02 14.16 -0.25
N VAL A 78 2.90 13.42 -1.36
CA VAL A 78 3.21 13.92 -2.72
C VAL A 78 2.01 14.62 -3.35
N LEU A 79 0.79 14.43 -2.83
CA LEU A 79 -0.43 15.00 -3.41
C LEU A 79 -0.41 16.54 -3.52
N PRO A 80 0.07 17.32 -2.52
CA PRO A 80 0.19 18.77 -2.66
C PRO A 80 1.11 19.18 -3.81
N LEU A 81 2.20 18.43 -4.03
CA LEU A 81 3.12 18.67 -5.15
C LEU A 81 2.45 18.35 -6.49
N ALA A 82 1.70 17.24 -6.55
CA ALA A 82 0.94 16.85 -7.73
C ALA A 82 -0.10 17.90 -8.13
N LEU A 83 -0.78 18.51 -7.15
CA LEU A 83 -1.76 19.59 -7.38
C LEU A 83 -1.11 20.92 -7.77
N ALA A 84 0.17 21.12 -7.46
CA ALA A 84 0.92 22.33 -7.81
C ALA A 84 1.58 22.25 -9.21
N LEU A 85 1.43 21.13 -9.92
CA LEU A 85 2.01 20.96 -11.25
C LEU A 85 1.32 21.89 -12.28
N PRO A 86 2.06 22.31 -13.33
CA PRO A 86 1.51 23.14 -14.39
C PRO A 86 0.47 22.37 -15.23
N ALA A 87 -0.27 23.10 -16.08
CA ALA A 87 -1.21 22.51 -17.04
C ALA A 87 -0.52 21.42 -17.91
N GLY A 88 -1.25 20.35 -18.21
CA GLY A 88 -0.75 19.14 -18.86
C GLY A 88 -0.45 17.97 -17.91
N TYR A 89 -0.56 18.16 -16.59
CA TYR A 89 -0.34 17.14 -15.56
C TYR A 89 -1.59 16.85 -14.71
N GLU A 90 -2.78 17.11 -15.25
CA GLU A 90 -4.07 17.01 -14.56
C GLU A 90 -4.33 15.59 -14.00
N LEU A 91 -3.73 14.58 -14.61
CA LEU A 91 -3.85 13.18 -14.18
C LEU A 91 -3.02 12.84 -12.93
N VAL A 92 -1.95 13.57 -12.64
CA VAL A 92 -0.99 13.19 -11.58
C VAL A 92 -1.66 13.07 -10.20
N PRO A 93 -2.54 13.99 -9.76
CA PRO A 93 -3.27 13.83 -8.51
C PRO A 93 -4.12 12.55 -8.45
N ALA A 94 -4.79 12.20 -9.55
CA ALA A 94 -5.64 11.02 -9.61
C ALA A 94 -4.81 9.71 -9.62
N VAL A 95 -3.64 9.75 -10.26
CA VAL A 95 -2.63 8.68 -10.26
C VAL A 95 -2.10 8.40 -8.84
N VAL A 96 -1.84 9.45 -8.04
CA VAL A 96 -1.41 9.35 -6.63
C VAL A 96 -2.51 8.74 -5.74
N VAL A 97 -3.75 9.20 -5.91
CA VAL A 97 -4.91 8.65 -5.21
C VAL A 97 -5.10 7.18 -5.55
N THR A 98 -5.03 6.82 -6.83
CA THR A 98 -5.18 5.44 -7.30
C THR A 98 -4.12 4.53 -6.71
N GLN A 99 -2.87 5.00 -6.63
CA GLN A 99 -1.82 4.26 -5.95
C GLN A 99 -2.17 3.99 -4.49
N THR A 100 -2.71 4.99 -3.77
CA THR A 100 -3.13 4.82 -2.37
C THR A 100 -4.21 3.74 -2.25
N LEU A 101 -5.20 3.75 -3.15
CA LEU A 101 -6.27 2.75 -3.16
C LEU A 101 -5.73 1.33 -3.40
N VAL A 102 -4.87 1.17 -4.41
CA VAL A 102 -4.23 -0.12 -4.72
C VAL A 102 -3.36 -0.60 -3.55
N GLU A 103 -2.59 0.29 -2.93
CA GLU A 103 -1.75 -0.03 -1.78
C GLU A 103 -2.59 -0.48 -0.58
N LEU A 104 -3.65 0.25 -0.22
CA LEU A 104 -4.51 -0.09 0.91
C LEU A 104 -5.21 -1.44 0.69
N SER A 105 -5.76 -1.68 -0.51
CA SER A 105 -6.34 -2.98 -0.86
C SER A 105 -5.31 -4.10 -0.80
N GLY A 106 -4.12 -3.86 -1.34
CA GLY A 106 -2.99 -4.78 -1.31
C GLY A 106 -2.54 -5.11 0.11
N MET A 107 -2.48 -4.11 0.99
CA MET A 107 -2.09 -4.26 2.38
C MET A 107 -3.05 -5.17 3.14
N VAL A 108 -4.36 -5.06 2.90
CA VAL A 108 -5.36 -5.98 3.47
C VAL A 108 -5.05 -7.42 3.06
N ILE A 109 -4.74 -7.67 1.78
CA ILE A 109 -4.36 -9.00 1.28
C ILE A 109 -3.04 -9.48 1.93
N LEU A 110 -2.04 -8.60 2.01
CA LEU A 110 -0.73 -8.90 2.59
C LEU A 110 -0.81 -9.26 4.08
N THR A 111 -1.79 -8.71 4.84
CA THR A 111 -2.01 -9.13 6.24
C THR A 111 -2.21 -10.63 6.40
N ARG A 112 -2.77 -11.30 5.38
CA ARG A 112 -2.95 -12.75 5.35
C ARG A 112 -1.83 -13.47 4.62
N ALA A 113 -1.38 -12.95 3.47
CA ALA A 113 -0.38 -13.61 2.64
C ALA A 113 1.02 -13.64 3.28
N VAL A 114 1.43 -12.58 3.98
CA VAL A 114 2.75 -12.50 4.62
C VAL A 114 2.94 -13.59 5.70
N PRO A 115 2.05 -13.75 6.70
CA PRO A 115 2.25 -14.76 7.73
C PRO A 115 1.99 -16.20 7.29
N THR A 116 1.28 -16.45 6.19
CA THR A 116 0.89 -17.80 5.76
C THR A 116 1.72 -18.33 4.59
N VAL A 117 2.04 -17.49 3.61
CA VAL A 117 2.72 -17.89 2.37
C VAL A 117 4.14 -17.36 2.32
N LEU A 118 4.32 -16.07 2.60
CA LEU A 118 5.58 -15.38 2.34
C LEU A 118 6.63 -15.62 3.44
N LEU A 119 6.19 -15.58 4.69
CA LEU A 119 7.01 -15.72 5.89
C LEU A 119 6.22 -16.53 6.92
N PRO A 120 5.95 -17.82 6.64
CA PRO A 120 5.35 -18.73 7.61
C PRO A 120 6.23 -18.77 8.87
N GLY A 121 5.60 -18.60 10.02
CA GLY A 121 6.28 -18.94 11.28
C GLY A 121 6.50 -20.44 11.27
N SER A 122 7.67 -20.92 11.65
CA SER A 122 7.83 -22.34 11.91
C SER A 122 6.79 -22.70 12.98
N THR A 123 5.79 -23.49 12.61
CA THR A 123 5.09 -24.34 13.55
C THR A 123 6.11 -25.36 14.02
N SER A 124 7.02 -24.95 14.89
CA SER A 124 7.67 -25.87 15.80
C SER A 124 6.53 -26.32 16.72
N GLY A 125 5.89 -27.42 16.34
CA GLY A 125 5.07 -28.15 17.28
C GLY A 125 5.97 -28.60 18.42
N GLU A 126 5.60 -28.18 19.62
CA GLU A 126 5.72 -28.89 20.90
C GLU A 126 4.74 -28.22 21.87
#